data_AF-J9YXN1-F1
#
_entry.id   AF-J9YXN1-F1
#
_cell.length_a   1.000
_cell.length_b   1.000
_cell.length_c   1.000
_cell.angle_alpha   90.00
_cell.angle_beta   90.00
_cell.angle_gamma   90.00
#
_symmetry.space_group_name_H-M   'P 1'
#
loop_
_entity.id
_entity.type
_entity.pdbx_description
1 polymer ?
#
loop_
_entity_poly.entity_id
_entity_poly.type
_entity_poly.pdbx_seq_one_letter_code
_entity_poly.pdbx_strand_id
1 'polypeptide(L)'
;MLRIIGKLLVLILSFFAIFLGVCAVLGIQIYFPFNIAEGKEIPYHRMQSIRVAVFITFTFYGTLYLINSIKEVYPIHFLKVFMISFGITSFLFSYQAQEGIKEIVLAIFYLCCGLVFHLISKPEIKKYFT
;
A
#
# COMPACT_ATOMS: atom_id res chain seq x y z
N MET A 1 -20.92 1.67 -7.67
CA MET A 1 -20.30 2.80 -6.95
C MET A 1 -18.93 2.43 -6.39
N LEU A 2 -18.80 1.46 -5.47
CA LEU A 2 -17.51 1.11 -4.83
C LEU A 2 -16.38 0.71 -5.79
N ARG A 3 -16.69 0.02 -6.90
CA ARG A 3 -15.68 -0.31 -7.94
C ARG A 3 -15.15 0.93 -8.67
N ILE A 4 -15.98 1.95 -8.88
CA ILE A 4 -15.55 3.21 -9.52
C ILE A 4 -14.59 3.93 -8.57
N ILE A 5 -14.94 3.99 -7.28
CA ILE A 5 -14.06 4.52 -6.22
C ILE A 5 -12.74 3.75 -6.19
N GLY A 6 -12.79 2.43 -6.24
CA GLY A 6 -11.59 1.58 -6.30
C GLY A 6 -10.70 1.88 -7.50
N LYS A 7 -11.28 1.97 -8.71
CA LYS A 7 -10.54 2.33 -9.93
C LYS A 7 -9.92 3.72 -9.84
N LEU A 8 -10.66 4.71 -9.35
CA LEU A 8 -10.18 6.07 -9.17
C LEU A 8 -9.05 6.13 -8.13
N LEU A 9 -9.18 5.40 -7.02
CA LEU A 9 -8.14 5.30 -6.00
C LEU A 9 -6.86 4.66 -6.57
N VAL A 10 -6.99 3.57 -7.32
CA VAL A 10 -5.85 2.94 -8.01
C VAL A 10 -5.20 3.92 -9.00
N LEU A 11 -6.00 4.65 -9.78
CA LEU A 11 -5.50 5.65 -10.74
C LEU A 11 -4.68 6.74 -10.04
N ILE A 12 -5.22 7.34 -8.99
CA ILE A 12 -4.56 8.41 -8.22
C ILE A 12 -3.27 7.90 -7.59
N LEU A 13 -3.31 6.76 -6.91
CA LEU A 13 -2.13 6.19 -6.26
C LEU A 13 -1.05 5.78 -7.27
N SER A 14 -1.45 5.27 -8.43
CA SER A 14 -0.50 4.88 -9.49
C SER A 14 0.16 6.11 -10.10
N PHE A 15 -0.61 7.15 -10.40
CA PHE A 15 -0.07 8.40 -10.94
C PHE A 15 0.88 9.06 -9.93
N PHE A 16 0.50 9.06 -8.66
CA PHE A 16 1.33 9.57 -7.58
C PHE A 16 2.62 8.76 -7.40
N ALA A 17 2.57 7.43 -7.47
CA ALA A 17 3.75 6.58 -7.40
C ALA A 17 4.72 6.83 -8.56
N ILE A 18 4.20 6.99 -9.79
CA ILE A 18 5.01 7.34 -10.96
C ILE A 18 5.67 8.70 -10.75
N PHE A 19 4.91 9.70 -10.31
CA PHE A 19 5.43 11.03 -10.02
C PHE A 19 6.57 10.99 -8.99
N LEU A 20 6.37 10.30 -7.85
CA LEU A 20 7.41 10.15 -6.82
C LEU A 20 8.64 9.41 -7.36
N GLY A 21 8.45 8.39 -8.20
CA GLY A 21 9.54 7.65 -8.82
C GLY A 21 10.40 8.53 -9.73
N VAL A 22 9.77 9.37 -10.56
CA VAL A 22 10.47 10.34 -11.42
C VAL A 22 11.25 11.34 -10.57
N CYS A 23 10.63 11.91 -9.54
CA CYS A 23 11.30 12.84 -8.62
C CYS A 23 12.52 12.19 -7.94
N ALA A 24 12.40 10.95 -7.47
CA ALA A 24 13.48 10.23 -6.82
C ALA A 24 14.69 10.03 -7.76
N VAL A 25 14.46 9.71 -9.05
CA VAL A 25 15.54 9.58 -10.05
C VAL A 25 16.23 10.92 -10.32
N LEU A 26 15.51 12.04 -10.21
CA LEU A 26 16.06 13.39 -10.34
C LEU A 26 16.74 13.89 -9.05
N GLY A 27 16.87 13.06 -8.02
CA GLY A 27 17.44 13.42 -6.72
C GLY A 27 16.50 14.22 -5.82
N ILE A 28 15.23 14.38 -6.20
CA ILE A 28 14.21 15.10 -5.44
C ILE A 28 13.45 14.10 -4.57
N GLN A 29 13.73 14.09 -3.27
CA GLN A 29 13.07 13.20 -2.32
C GLN A 29 11.75 13.80 -1.83
N ILE A 30 10.63 13.39 -2.43
CA ILE A 30 9.28 13.74 -1.98
C ILE A 30 8.64 12.54 -1.29
N TYR A 31 7.96 12.79 -0.18
CA TYR A 31 7.17 11.78 0.51
C TYR A 31 5.76 12.26 0.84
N PHE A 32 4.82 11.31 0.86
CA PHE A 32 3.41 11.57 1.06
C PHE A 32 3.11 12.29 2.40
N PRO A 33 2.15 13.24 2.46
CA PRO A 33 1.28 13.67 1.37
C PRO A 33 1.98 14.56 0.34
N PHE A 34 2.70 15.60 0.75
CA PHE A 34 3.45 16.50 -0.15
C PHE A 34 4.60 17.18 0.60
N ASN A 35 5.50 16.39 1.18
CA ASN A 35 6.68 16.93 1.87
C ASN A 35 7.93 16.70 1.01
N ILE A 36 8.78 17.72 0.93
CA ILE A 36 10.10 17.63 0.33
C ILE A 36 11.09 17.39 1.45
N ALA A 37 11.95 16.38 1.32
CA ALA A 37 13.06 16.18 2.22
C ALA A 37 14.18 17.16 1.82
N GLU A 38 14.08 18.41 2.30
CA GLU A 38 14.98 19.53 1.98
C GLU A 38 16.44 19.26 2.41
N GLY A 39 17.19 18.52 1.59
CA GLY A 39 18.56 18.12 1.90
C GLY A 39 18.71 17.07 2.99
N LYS A 40 17.59 16.48 3.44
CA LYS A 40 17.56 15.38 4.42
C LYS A 40 17.06 14.11 3.75
N GLU A 41 17.42 12.96 4.31
CA GLU A 41 16.83 11.68 3.89
C GLU A 41 15.36 11.60 4.30
N ILE A 42 14.55 10.82 3.57
CA ILE A 42 13.20 10.45 4.00
C ILE A 42 13.29 9.86 5.42
N PRO A 43 12.38 10.25 6.35
CA PRO A 43 12.40 9.77 7.72
C PRO A 43 12.53 8.25 7.81
N TYR A 44 13.47 7.79 8.65
CA TYR A 44 13.89 6.39 8.67
C TYR A 44 12.74 5.43 8.99
N HIS A 45 11.83 5.79 9.90
CA HIS A 45 10.67 4.96 10.23
C HIS A 45 9.80 4.68 9.00
N ARG A 46 9.62 5.66 8.09
CA ARG A 46 8.86 5.48 6.85
C ARG A 46 9.55 4.54 5.87
N MET A 47 10.87 4.66 5.76
CA MET A 47 11.71 3.74 4.96
C MET A 47 11.66 2.31 5.52
N GLN A 48 11.67 2.15 6.85
CA GLN A 48 11.49 0.86 7.49
C GLN A 48 10.10 0.28 7.25
N SER A 49 9.04 1.11 7.37
CA SER A 49 7.67 0.69 7.11
C SER A 49 7.51 0.13 5.71
N ILE A 50 8.00 0.80 4.67
CA ILE A 50 7.86 0.31 3.30
C ILE A 50 8.66 -0.98 3.07
N ARG A 51 9.89 -1.05 3.61
CA ARG A 51 10.74 -2.26 3.49
C ARG A 51 10.07 -3.48 4.11
N VAL A 52 9.55 -3.35 5.33
CA VAL A 52 8.90 -4.47 6.03
C VAL A 52 7.56 -4.81 5.38
N ALA A 53 6.80 -3.81 4.91
CA ALA A 53 5.57 -4.06 4.16
C ALA A 53 5.80 -4.90 2.91
N VAL A 54 6.87 -4.61 2.15
CA VAL A 54 7.27 -5.41 0.99
C VAL A 54 7.59 -6.85 1.40
N PHE A 55 8.35 -7.05 2.49
CA PHE A 55 8.67 -8.39 2.98
C PHE A 55 7.42 -9.16 3.43
N ILE A 56 6.50 -8.54 4.15
CA ILE A 56 5.24 -9.18 4.55
C ILE A 56 4.41 -9.55 3.32
N THR A 57 4.34 -8.65 2.34
CA THR A 57 3.61 -8.89 1.08
C THR A 57 4.22 -10.05 0.31
N PHE A 58 5.55 -10.09 0.21
CA PHE A 58 6.27 -11.20 -0.40
C PHE A 58 6.02 -12.51 0.34
N THR A 59 6.15 -12.53 1.66
CA THR A 59 5.89 -13.71 2.49
C THR A 59 4.46 -14.22 2.29
N PHE A 60 3.47 -13.33 2.21
CA PHE A 60 2.09 -13.70 1.93
C PHE A 60 1.95 -14.43 0.58
N TYR A 61 2.49 -13.85 -0.50
CA TYR A 61 2.40 -14.44 -1.84
C TYR A 61 3.28 -15.68 -2.02
N GLY A 62 4.47 -15.70 -1.42
CA GLY A 62 5.35 -16.86 -1.39
C GLY A 62 4.69 -18.04 -0.68
N THR A 63 4.09 -17.80 0.49
CA THR A 63 3.32 -18.82 1.21
C THR A 63 2.12 -19.29 0.40
N LEU A 64 1.39 -18.36 -0.23
CA LEU A 64 0.25 -18.70 -1.08
C LEU A 64 0.65 -19.59 -2.27
N TYR A 65 1.79 -19.31 -2.89
CA TYR A 65 2.34 -20.13 -3.98
C TYR A 65 2.73 -21.53 -3.51
N LEU A 66 3.38 -21.65 -2.34
CA LEU A 66 3.80 -22.94 -1.79
C LEU A 66 2.62 -23.83 -1.38
N ILE A 67 1.52 -23.24 -0.87
CA ILE A 67 0.36 -24.00 -0.40
C ILE A 67 -0.67 -24.23 -1.52
N ASN A 68 -0.96 -23.21 -2.33
CA ASN A 68 -2.10 -23.17 -3.26
C ASN A 68 -1.64 -22.76 -4.67
N SER A 69 -0.63 -23.46 -5.19
CA SER A 69 0.14 -23.15 -6.41
C SER A 69 -0.67 -22.78 -7.68
N ILE A 70 -1.96 -23.13 -7.77
CA ILE A 70 -2.79 -22.99 -8.98
C ILE A 70 -3.79 -21.82 -8.91
N LYS A 71 -3.98 -21.18 -7.75
CA LYS A 71 -5.01 -20.14 -7.61
C LYS A 71 -4.57 -18.84 -8.27
N GLU A 72 -5.23 -18.45 -9.36
CA GLU A 72 -5.05 -17.14 -9.98
C GLU A 72 -5.40 -16.02 -8.98
N VAL A 73 -4.50 -15.04 -8.88
CA VAL A 73 -4.68 -13.88 -8.00
C VAL A 73 -4.70 -12.61 -8.82
N TYR A 74 -5.83 -11.89 -8.78
CA TYR A 74 -5.99 -10.62 -9.49
C TYR A 74 -5.06 -9.52 -8.94
N PRO A 75 -4.59 -8.57 -9.77
CA PRO A 75 -3.70 -7.47 -9.34
C PRO A 75 -4.24 -6.65 -8.17
N ILE A 76 -5.56 -6.49 -8.06
CA ILE A 76 -6.17 -5.77 -6.94
C ILE A 76 -5.93 -6.45 -5.58
N HIS A 77 -5.76 -7.76 -5.58
CA HIS A 77 -5.41 -8.50 -4.39
C HIS A 77 -3.98 -8.20 -3.95
N PHE A 78 -3.05 -7.95 -4.89
CA PHE A 78 -1.70 -7.48 -4.57
C PHE A 78 -1.76 -6.13 -3.88
N LEU A 79 -2.47 -5.17 -4.48
CA LEU A 79 -2.65 -3.84 -3.90
C LEU A 79 -3.31 -3.91 -2.51
N LYS A 80 -4.30 -4.78 -2.31
CA LYS A 80 -4.91 -5.04 -1.00
C LYS A 80 -3.88 -5.49 0.03
N VAL A 81 -3.16 -6.57 -0.25
CA VAL A 81 -2.20 -7.16 0.71
C VAL A 81 -1.11 -6.14 1.02
N PHE A 82 -0.51 -5.54 -0.01
CA PHE A 82 0.53 -4.54 0.16
C PHE A 82 0.07 -3.36 1.01
N MET A 83 -1.11 -2.80 0.73
CA MET A 83 -1.56 -1.58 1.38
C MET A 83 -2.02 -1.81 2.83
N ILE A 84 -2.58 -2.98 3.14
CA ILE A 84 -2.84 -3.40 4.52
C ILE A 84 -1.52 -3.60 5.27
N SER A 85 -0.58 -4.36 4.69
CA SER A 85 0.75 -4.57 5.30
C SER A 85 1.46 -3.24 5.56
N PHE A 86 1.42 -2.32 4.59
CA PHE A 86 2.03 -1.00 4.71
C PHE A 86 1.38 -0.13 5.77
N GLY A 87 0.05 -0.15 5.89
CA GLY A 87 -0.66 0.54 6.96
C GLY A 87 -0.29 0.01 8.35
N ILE A 88 -0.25 -1.32 8.53
CA ILE A 88 0.14 -1.95 9.81
C ILE A 88 1.58 -1.58 10.17
N THR A 89 2.53 -1.77 9.24
CA THR A 89 3.94 -1.47 9.52
C THR A 89 4.18 0.02 9.73
N SER A 90 3.47 0.89 8.99
CA SER A 90 3.54 2.34 9.21
C SER A 90 3.08 2.71 10.61
N PHE A 91 1.98 2.11 11.09
CA PHE A 91 1.51 2.32 12.45
C PHE A 91 2.55 1.86 13.48
N LEU A 92 3.08 0.65 13.34
CA LEU A 92 4.05 0.07 14.27
C LEU A 92 5.35 0.90 14.37
N PHE A 93 5.96 1.24 13.23
CA PHE A 93 7.21 2.00 13.24
C PHE A 93 7.02 3.46 13.67
N SER A 94 5.88 4.07 13.35
CA SER A 94 5.57 5.42 13.82
C SER A 94 5.35 5.46 15.33
N TYR A 95 4.68 4.43 15.87
CA TYR A 95 4.51 4.27 17.31
C TYR A 95 5.85 4.04 18.02
N GLN A 96 6.71 3.17 17.46
CA GLN A 96 8.03 2.88 18.00
C GLN A 96 8.96 4.12 18.00
N ALA A 97 8.91 4.91 16.93
CA ALA A 97 9.68 6.15 16.81
C ALA A 97 9.08 7.32 17.63
N GLN A 98 7.97 7.10 18.35
CA GLN A 98 7.24 8.12 19.11
C GLN A 98 6.90 9.35 18.25
N GLU A 99 6.55 9.09 16.98
CA GLU A 99 6.23 10.14 16.03
C GLU A 99 4.87 10.78 16.33
N GLY A 100 4.69 12.01 15.84
CA GLY A 100 3.47 12.77 16.06
C GLY A 100 2.22 12.11 15.45
N ILE A 101 1.05 12.60 15.87
CA ILE A 101 -0.28 12.16 15.41
C ILE A 101 -0.39 12.09 13.88
N LYS A 102 0.34 12.95 13.15
CA LYS A 102 0.39 12.97 11.69
C LYS A 102 0.76 11.61 11.10
N GLU A 103 1.77 10.92 11.64
CA GLU A 103 2.20 9.63 11.12
C GLU A 103 1.17 8.52 11.39
N ILE A 104 0.49 8.58 12.52
CA ILE A 104 -0.61 7.66 12.86
C ILE A 104 -1.78 7.85 11.89
N VAL A 105 -2.16 9.10 11.59
CA VAL A 105 -3.21 9.42 10.61
C VAL A 105 -2.83 8.87 9.23
N LEU A 106 -1.57 8.98 8.83
CA LEU A 106 -1.09 8.42 7.57
C LEU A 106 -1.16 6.88 7.55
N ALA A 107 -0.80 6.23 8.64
CA ALA A 107 -0.94 4.78 8.76
C ALA A 107 -2.41 4.33 8.64
N ILE A 108 -3.33 5.05 9.29
CA ILE A 108 -4.78 4.81 9.17
C ILE A 108 -5.25 5.03 7.73
N PHE A 109 -4.76 6.07 7.05
CA PHE A 109 -5.08 6.31 5.64
C PHE A 109 -4.69 5.11 4.75
N TYR A 110 -3.49 4.56 4.91
CA TYR A 110 -3.06 3.37 4.17
C TYR A 110 -3.94 2.15 4.49
N LEU A 111 -4.31 1.94 5.76
CA LEU A 111 -5.25 0.89 6.15
C LEU A 111 -6.62 1.07 5.47
N CYS A 112 -7.15 2.28 5.44
CA CYS A 112 -8.40 2.60 4.75
C CYS A 112 -8.32 2.28 3.25
N CYS A 113 -7.22 2.64 2.57
CA CYS A 113 -7.00 2.23 1.18
C CYS A 113 -6.98 0.71 1.01
N GLY A 114 -6.28 0.00 1.90
CA GLY A 114 -6.25 -1.46 1.94
C GLY A 114 -7.62 -2.10 2.16
N LEU A 115 -8.47 -1.50 3.01
CA LEU A 115 -9.85 -1.94 3.23
C LEU A 115 -10.73 -1.71 2.00
N VAL A 116 -10.60 -0.56 1.32
CA VAL A 116 -11.30 -0.32 0.05
C VAL A 116 -10.91 -1.41 -0.97
N PHE A 117 -9.61 -1.72 -1.10
CA PHE A 117 -9.12 -2.79 -1.95
C PHE A 117 -9.64 -4.17 -1.53
N HIS A 118 -9.76 -4.44 -0.24
CA HIS A 118 -10.34 -5.68 0.26
C HIS A 118 -11.80 -5.82 -0.18
N LEU A 119 -12.60 -4.77 -0.01
CA LEU A 119 -14.02 -4.80 -0.36
C LEU A 119 -14.25 -4.99 -1.86
N ILE A 120 -13.44 -4.36 -2.71
CA ILE A 120 -13.57 -4.52 -4.18
C ILE A 120 -12.94 -5.81 -4.70
N SER A 121 -12.04 -6.45 -3.94
CA SER A 121 -11.38 -7.70 -4.35
C SER A 121 -12.29 -8.93 -4.26
N LYS A 122 -13.47 -8.81 -3.63
CA LYS A 122 -14.44 -9.90 -3.52
C LYS A 122 -14.95 -10.26 -4.93
N PRO A 123 -14.85 -11.53 -5.37
CA PRO A 123 -15.46 -11.95 -6.62
C PRO A 123 -16.97 -11.74 -6.52
N GLU A 124 -17.56 -10.99 -7.46
CA GLU A 124 -19.00 -11.12 -7.68
C GLU A 124 -19.22 -12.57 -8.09
N ILE A 125 -20.07 -13.27 -7.33
CA ILE A 125 -20.53 -14.61 -7.70
C ILE A 125 -21.23 -14.44 -9.05
N LYS A 126 -20.51 -14.63 -10.14
CA LYS A 126 -21.11 -14.82 -11.45
C LYS A 126 -21.86 -16.13 -11.32
N LYS A 127 -23.18 -16.07 -11.20
CA LYS A 127 -24.05 -17.22 -11.36
C LYS A 127 -23.87 -17.69 -12.81
N TYR A 128 -22.92 -18.59 -13.03
CA TYR A 128 -22.66 -19.19 -14.34
C TYR A 128 -23.75 -20.20 -14.73
N PHE A 129 -24.63 -20.54 -13.79
CA PHE A 129 -25.81 -21.37 -14.04
C PHE A 129 -27.05 -20.61 -13.55
N THR A 130 -27.70 -19.91 -14.48
CA THR A 130 -29.15 -19.69 -14.45
C THR A 130 -29.70 -20.44 -15.65
#